data_AF-U3TSC0-F1
#
_entry.id   AF-U3TSC0-F1
#
_cell.length_a   1.000
_cell.length_b   1.000
_cell.length_c   1.000
_cell.angle_alpha   90.00
_cell.angle_beta   90.00
_cell.angle_gamma   90.00
#
_symmetry.space_group_name_H-M   'P 1'
#
loop_
_entity.id
_entity.type
_entity.pdbx_description
1 polymer ?
#
loop_
_entity_poly.entity_id
_entity_poly.type
_entity_poly.pdbx_seq_one_letter_code
_entity_poly.pdbx_strand_id
1 'polypeptide(L)'
;MAVPDHAVFTRMVADAVATIQRGDPDKVVLSRLMDIVTVQPVDTAALMQRVIAQNPNSYHFHLPLAEGGALVGASPELMLRKQGRDFSSCPLAGISGRALPRKRLLDRRAADRHHRPPSRKRRHRRDRRPSAAQLPPAGAAQ
;
A
#
# COMPACT_ATOMS: atom_id res chain seq x y z
N MET A 1 -4.35 11.48 19.21
CA MET A 1 -4.59 10.17 19.87
C MET A 1 -4.88 9.11 18.80
N ALA A 2 -4.77 7.82 19.11
CA ALA A 2 -5.13 6.77 18.15
C ALA A 2 -6.65 6.60 18.07
N VAL A 3 -7.17 6.44 16.85
CA VAL A 3 -8.60 6.28 16.57
C VAL A 3 -8.79 5.08 15.62
N PRO A 4 -9.49 4.02 16.02
CA PRO A 4 -9.95 3.73 17.37
C PRO A 4 -8.79 3.52 18.35
N ASP A 5 -9.08 3.59 19.66
CA ASP A 5 -8.11 3.23 20.68
C ASP A 5 -7.73 1.74 20.62
N HIS A 6 -6.74 1.35 21.41
CA HIS A 6 -6.21 -0.01 21.40
C HIS A 6 -7.24 -1.08 21.76
N ALA A 7 -8.07 -0.84 22.78
CA ALA A 7 -9.04 -1.82 23.26
C ALA A 7 -10.16 -2.02 22.24
N VAL A 8 -10.65 -0.91 21.68
CA VAL A 8 -11.67 -0.93 20.62
C VAL A 8 -11.13 -1.58 19.36
N PHE A 9 -9.92 -1.23 18.92
CA PHE A 9 -9.31 -1.86 17.74
C PHE A 9 -9.14 -3.38 17.91
N THR A 10 -8.75 -3.81 19.12
CA THR A 10 -8.59 -5.24 19.43
C THR A 10 -9.94 -5.98 19.36
N ARG A 11 -11.01 -5.37 19.87
CA ARG A 11 -12.37 -5.92 19.74
C ARG A 11 -12.77 -6.05 18.27
N MET A 12 -12.57 -4.99 17.48
CA MET A 12 -12.87 -5.02 16.03
C MET A 12 -12.13 -6.14 15.31
N VAL A 13 -10.86 -6.37 15.64
CA VAL A 13 -10.08 -7.50 15.08
C VAL A 13 -10.69 -8.84 15.47
N ALA A 14 -11.06 -9.04 16.75
CA ALA A 14 -11.69 -10.27 17.21
C ALA A 14 -13.02 -10.54 16.48
N ASP A 15 -13.84 -9.51 16.31
CA ASP A 15 -15.14 -9.62 15.63
C ASP A 15 -14.98 -9.93 14.15
N ALA A 16 -13.99 -9.31 13.48
CA ALA A 16 -13.66 -9.62 12.10
C ALA A 16 -13.21 -11.07 11.92
N VAL A 17 -12.36 -11.58 12.82
CA VAL A 17 -11.92 -12.99 12.82
C VAL A 17 -13.11 -13.94 12.99
N ALA A 18 -13.97 -13.67 13.98
CA ALA A 18 -15.16 -14.50 14.21
C ALA A 18 -16.11 -14.49 13.01
N THR A 19 -16.21 -13.36 12.30
CA THR A 19 -17.04 -13.23 11.10
C THR A 19 -16.48 -14.01 9.91
N ILE A 20 -15.18 -13.92 9.67
CA ILE A 20 -14.50 -14.72 8.63
C ILE A 20 -14.70 -16.22 8.88
N GLN A 21 -14.66 -16.67 10.14
CA GLN A 21 -14.88 -18.07 10.50
C GLN A 21 -16.32 -18.57 10.23
N ARG A 22 -17.31 -17.67 10.15
CA ARG A 22 -18.71 -18.02 9.85
C ARG A 22 -19.00 -18.16 8.36
N GLY A 23 -18.09 -17.74 7.47
CA GLY A 23 -18.12 -18.13 6.05
C GLY A 23 -18.17 -17.02 5.01
N ASP A 24 -18.38 -15.75 5.37
CA ASP A 24 -18.27 -14.59 4.44
C ASP A 24 -18.13 -13.29 5.26
N PRO A 25 -17.10 -12.43 5.04
CA PRO A 25 -16.06 -12.48 4.00
C PRO A 25 -14.85 -13.38 4.28
N ASP A 26 -14.15 -13.80 3.22
CA ASP A 26 -12.89 -14.56 3.31
C ASP A 26 -11.73 -13.77 3.95
N LYS A 27 -11.76 -12.44 3.83
CA LYS A 27 -10.71 -11.54 4.34
C LYS A 27 -11.22 -10.14 4.57
N VAL A 28 -10.84 -9.56 5.70
CA VAL A 28 -11.06 -8.14 6.04
C VAL A 28 -9.70 -7.45 6.25
N VAL A 29 -9.60 -6.18 5.84
CA VAL A 29 -8.48 -5.30 6.18
C VAL A 29 -9.04 -4.20 7.08
N LEU A 30 -8.60 -4.18 8.34
CA LEU A 30 -8.91 -3.11 9.29
C LEU A 30 -7.74 -2.13 9.35
N SER A 31 -8.05 -0.84 9.50
CA SER A 31 -7.07 0.23 9.68
C SER A 31 -7.40 1.05 10.93
N ARG A 32 -6.41 1.83 11.36
CA ARG A 32 -6.57 2.80 12.44
C ARG A 32 -5.83 4.07 12.08
N LEU A 33 -6.30 5.18 12.60
CA LEU A 33 -5.77 6.52 12.42
C LEU A 33 -5.02 6.95 13.69
N MET A 34 -4.14 7.94 13.53
CA MET A 34 -3.52 8.62 14.65
C MET A 34 -3.44 10.10 14.37
N ASP A 35 -4.20 10.85 15.15
CA ASP A 35 -4.23 12.31 15.02
C ASP A 35 -3.14 12.91 15.90
N ILE A 36 -2.34 13.77 15.30
CA ILE A 36 -1.23 14.48 15.94
C ILE A 36 -1.47 15.97 15.72
N VAL A 37 -1.61 16.71 16.81
CA VAL A 37 -1.74 18.17 16.80
C VAL A 37 -0.40 18.77 17.21
N THR A 38 0.11 19.69 16.40
CA THR A 38 1.35 20.41 16.66
C THR A 38 1.05 21.86 17.00
N VAL A 39 1.88 22.46 17.85
CA VAL A 39 1.74 23.89 18.22
C VAL A 39 1.99 24.80 17.01
N GLN A 40 2.90 24.40 16.12
CA GLN A 40 3.24 25.12 14.90
C GLN A 40 2.78 24.33 13.68
N PRO A 41 2.48 25.00 12.55
CA PRO A 41 2.19 24.33 11.29
C PRO A 41 3.33 23.39 10.87
N VAL A 42 2.97 22.24 10.30
CA VAL A 42 3.96 21.28 9.80
C VAL A 42 4.45 21.73 8.43
N ASP A 43 5.77 21.92 8.29
CA ASP A 43 6.41 22.06 6.98
C ASP A 43 6.39 20.70 6.26
N THR A 44 5.46 20.55 5.33
CA THR A 44 5.25 19.30 4.59
C THR A 44 6.38 18.98 3.61
N ALA A 45 7.12 20.00 3.13
CA ALA A 45 8.26 19.80 2.26
C ALA A 45 9.45 19.24 3.05
N ALA A 46 9.76 19.86 4.20
CA ALA A 46 10.78 19.35 5.12
C ALA A 46 10.43 17.95 5.66
N LEU A 47 9.15 17.69 5.95
CA LEU A 47 8.67 16.36 6.31
C LEU A 47 8.93 15.35 5.19
N MET A 48 8.61 15.71 3.94
CA MET A 48 8.80 14.82 2.80
C MET A 48 10.27 14.46 2.57
N GLN A 49 11.20 15.42 2.73
CA GLN A 49 12.64 15.15 2.66
C GLN A 49 13.07 14.07 3.68
N ARG A 50 12.55 14.14 4.92
CA ARG A 50 12.80 13.13 5.95
C ARG A 50 12.19 11.78 5.59
N VAL A 51 10.97 11.76 5.03
CA VAL A 51 10.31 10.53 4.57
C VAL A 51 11.14 9.83 3.49
N ILE A 52 11.65 10.57 2.50
CA ILE A 52 12.50 10.05 1.42
C ILE A 52 13.79 9.44 1.99
N ALA A 53 14.48 10.19 2.86
CA ALA A 53 15.73 9.74 3.46
C ALA A 53 15.56 8.44 4.26
N GLN A 54 14.42 8.26 4.95
CA GLN A 54 14.13 7.06 5.75
C GLN A 54 13.61 5.88 4.91
N ASN A 55 13.01 6.13 3.74
CA ASN A 55 12.32 5.12 2.94
C ASN A 55 12.77 5.09 1.46
N PRO A 56 14.08 5.04 1.15
CA PRO A 56 14.62 5.33 -0.19
C PRO A 56 14.09 4.43 -1.31
N ASN A 57 13.61 3.21 -1.00
CA ASN A 57 13.14 2.23 -1.98
C ASN A 57 11.61 2.22 -2.17
N SER A 58 10.93 3.30 -1.77
CA SER A 58 9.45 3.40 -1.84
C SER A 58 8.98 4.30 -2.98
N TYR A 59 7.72 4.16 -3.36
CA TYR A 59 7.00 5.13 -4.18
C TYR A 59 6.60 6.32 -3.31
N HIS A 60 7.22 7.46 -3.58
CA HIS A 60 7.05 8.70 -2.83
C HIS A 60 5.95 9.56 -3.46
N PHE A 61 5.07 10.13 -2.63
CA PHE A 61 4.05 11.07 -3.08
C PHE A 61 3.91 12.23 -2.10
N HIS A 62 3.72 13.43 -2.65
CA HIS A 62 3.41 14.66 -1.96
C HIS A 62 2.40 15.40 -2.83
N LEU A 63 1.15 15.45 -2.36
CA LEU A 63 0.01 15.95 -3.13
C LEU A 63 -0.66 17.09 -2.36
N PRO A 64 -0.79 18.30 -2.92
CA PRO A 64 -1.60 19.35 -2.30
C PRO A 64 -3.07 18.96 -2.33
N LEU A 65 -3.81 19.30 -1.27
CA LEU A 65 -5.25 19.06 -1.18
C LEU A 65 -6.04 20.35 -1.44
N ALA A 66 -7.24 20.22 -2.00
CA ALA A 66 -8.07 21.35 -2.42
C ALA A 66 -8.45 22.29 -1.26
N GLU A 67 -8.69 21.73 -0.07
CA GLU A 67 -9.06 22.46 1.15
C GLU A 67 -7.83 22.92 1.97
N GLY A 68 -6.63 22.80 1.39
CA GLY A 68 -5.37 23.08 2.05
C GLY A 68 -4.73 21.83 2.68
N GLY A 69 -3.45 21.98 3.05
CA GLY A 69 -2.63 20.86 3.52
C GLY A 69 -2.11 19.97 2.39
N ALA A 70 -1.52 18.84 2.76
CA ALA A 70 -0.94 17.90 1.81
C ALA A 70 -1.08 16.44 2.26
N LEU A 71 -1.29 15.54 1.30
CA LEU A 71 -1.13 14.11 1.48
C LEU A 71 0.32 13.72 1.18
N VAL A 72 1.01 13.20 2.19
CA VAL A 72 2.43 12.85 2.12
C VAL A 72 2.61 11.38 2.45
N GLY A 73 3.42 10.65 1.69
CA GLY A 73 3.70 9.26 2.02
C GLY A 73 4.74 8.57 1.16
N ALA A 74 5.07 7.36 1.61
CA ALA A 74 6.00 6.44 0.98
C ALA A 74 5.33 5.06 0.93
N SER A 75 4.88 4.64 -0.25
CA SER A 75 4.27 3.31 -0.44
C SER A 75 5.30 2.30 -0.94
N PRO A 76 5.43 1.13 -0.31
CA PRO A 76 6.22 0.02 -0.86
C PRO A 76 5.46 -0.77 -1.95
N GLU A 77 4.15 -0.57 -2.09
CA GLU A 77 3.27 -1.35 -2.95
C GLU A 77 2.95 -0.61 -4.25
N LEU A 78 3.21 -1.25 -5.39
CA LEU A 78 2.82 -0.74 -6.69
C LEU A 78 1.44 -1.30 -7.07
N MET A 79 0.43 -0.44 -7.06
CA MET A 79 -0.92 -0.83 -7.49
C MET A 79 -0.94 -1.16 -8.99
N LEU A 80 -0.54 -0.20 -9.84
CA LEU A 80 -0.49 -0.39 -11.29
C LEU A 80 0.54 0.57 -11.91
N ARG A 81 1.29 0.08 -12.89
CA ARG A 81 2.10 0.86 -13.81
C ARG A 81 1.77 0.41 -15.23
N LYS A 82 1.52 1.38 -16.11
CA LYS A 82 1.30 1.17 -17.54
C LYS A 82 2.42 1.85 -18.34
N GLN A 83 3.06 1.13 -19.24
CA GLN A 83 4.08 1.65 -20.16
C GLN A 83 3.74 1.17 -21.57
N GLY A 84 3.25 2.06 -22.43
CA GLY A 84 2.70 1.67 -23.73
C GLY A 84 1.54 0.67 -23.56
N ARG A 85 1.76 -0.57 -24.01
CA ARG A 85 0.81 -1.69 -23.88
C ARG A 85 1.13 -2.62 -22.69
N ASP A 86 2.25 -2.41 -22.01
CA ASP A 86 2.66 -3.21 -20.87
C ASP A 86 2.02 -2.70 -19.58
N PHE A 87 1.64 -3.65 -18.72
CA PHE A 87 1.08 -3.39 -17.40
C PHE A 87 1.86 -4.21 -16.35
N SER A 88 2.10 -3.61 -15.19
CA SER A 88 2.73 -4.27 -14.06
C SER A 88 2.12 -3.82 -12.72
N SER A 89 1.98 -4.76 -11.79
CA SER A 89 1.57 -4.53 -10.40
C SER A 89 2.51 -5.31 -9.48
N CYS A 90 2.71 -4.84 -8.25
CA CYS A 90 3.50 -5.53 -7.22
C CYS A 90 2.73 -5.51 -5.90
N PRO A 91 1.60 -6.23 -5.80
CA PRO A 91 0.79 -6.19 -4.60
C PRO A 91 1.47 -6.91 -3.44
N LEU A 92 1.33 -6.37 -2.24
CA LEU A 92 1.95 -6.90 -1.03
C LEU A 92 0.87 -7.50 -0.12
N ALA A 93 1.18 -8.63 0.51
CA ALA A 93 0.35 -9.25 1.53
C ALA A 93 1.24 -10.11 2.43
N GLY A 94 1.10 -9.95 3.74
CA GLY A 94 2.01 -10.54 4.73
C GLY A 94 3.17 -9.58 5.03
N ILE A 95 3.23 -9.10 6.27
CA ILE A 95 4.27 -8.20 6.76
C ILE A 95 5.01 -8.92 7.88
N SER A 96 6.32 -9.09 7.76
CA SER A 96 7.19 -9.42 8.89
C SER A 96 7.90 -8.16 9.38
N GLY A 97 8.02 -8.01 10.69
CA GLY A 97 8.86 -6.96 11.27
C GLY A 97 10.32 -7.11 10.80
N ARG A 98 10.99 -6.00 10.49
CA ARG A 98 12.44 -6.00 10.25
C ARG A 98 13.18 -5.99 11.58
N ALA A 99 14.15 -6.88 11.73
CA ALA A 99 15.03 -6.88 12.90
C ALA A 99 15.99 -5.69 12.87
N LEU A 100 16.25 -5.10 14.04
CA LEU A 100 17.32 -4.13 14.25
C LEU A 100 18.69 -4.71 13.82
N PRO A 101 19.70 -3.86 13.51
CA PRO A 101 20.98 -4.30 12.93
C PRO A 101 21.67 -5.47 13.67
N ARG A 102 21.57 -5.51 15.02
CA ARG A 102 22.10 -6.59 15.86
C ARG A 102 21.46 -7.96 15.67
N LYS A 103 20.34 -8.04 14.95
CA LYS A 103 19.49 -9.23 14.86
C LYS A 103 19.26 -9.69 13.40
N ARG A 104 20.03 -9.11 12.45
CA ARG A 104 19.99 -9.42 11.00
C ARG A 104 20.19 -10.90 10.64
N LEU A 105 20.91 -11.68 11.45
CA LEU A 105 21.06 -13.13 11.20
C LEU A 105 19.76 -13.92 11.42
N LEU A 106 18.86 -13.45 12.29
CA LEU A 106 17.60 -14.13 12.59
C LEU A 106 16.51 -13.80 11.56
N ASP A 107 16.62 -12.68 10.85
CA ASP A 107 15.65 -12.23 9.83
C ASP A 107 15.62 -13.12 8.59
N ARG A 108 16.76 -13.66 8.14
CA ARG A 108 16.77 -14.60 7.01
C ARG A 108 15.85 -15.79 7.26
N ARG A 109 15.89 -16.35 8.46
CA ARG A 109 15.05 -17.49 8.86
C ARG A 109 13.57 -17.11 9.04
N ALA A 110 13.26 -15.85 9.38
CA ALA A 110 11.87 -15.37 9.47
C ALA A 110 11.26 -15.09 8.09
N ALA A 111 12.05 -14.50 7.18
CA ALA A 111 11.68 -14.33 5.77
C ALA A 111 11.41 -15.68 5.09
N ASP A 112 12.24 -16.69 5.36
CA ASP A 112 12.05 -18.05 4.85
C ASP A 112 10.80 -18.74 5.44
N ARG A 113 10.42 -18.45 6.69
CA ARG A 113 9.15 -18.95 7.27
C ARG A 113 7.90 -18.27 6.73
N HIS A 114 8.02 -17.07 6.19
CA HIS A 114 6.92 -16.35 5.53
C HIS A 114 6.74 -16.71 4.05
N HIS A 115 7.54 -17.64 3.52
CA HIS A 115 7.25 -18.35 2.28
C HIS A 115 6.06 -19.33 2.44
N ARG A 116 4.93 -18.85 2.96
CA ARG A 116 3.62 -19.42 2.66
C ARG A 116 3.11 -18.74 1.40
N PRO A 117 2.55 -19.46 0.42
CA PRO A 117 2.02 -18.81 -0.77
C PRO A 117 0.98 -17.77 -0.32
N PRO A 118 1.12 -16.49 -0.70
CA PRO A 118 0.07 -15.52 -0.45
C PRO A 118 -1.20 -16.02 -1.13
N SER A 119 -2.37 -15.68 -0.57
CA SER A 119 -3.64 -15.70 -1.31
C SER A 119 -3.37 -15.17 -2.72
N ARG A 120 -3.45 -16.05 -3.73
CA ARG A 120 -2.87 -15.87 -5.07
C ARG A 120 -3.19 -14.49 -5.67
N LYS A 121 -2.28 -13.52 -5.59
CA LYS A 121 -2.34 -12.31 -6.44
C LYS A 121 -1.49 -12.54 -7.68
N ARG A 122 -2.14 -12.91 -8.79
CA ARG A 122 -1.50 -13.20 -10.09
C ARG A 122 -0.75 -11.99 -10.62
N ARG A 123 0.52 -12.18 -10.98
CA ARG A 123 1.28 -11.26 -11.84
C ARG A 123 0.74 -11.41 -13.26
N HIS A 124 -0.06 -10.45 -13.74
CA HIS A 124 -0.57 -10.47 -15.11
C HIS A 124 0.38 -9.70 -16.05
N ARG A 125 1.27 -10.41 -16.74
CA ARG A 125 1.91 -9.91 -17.97
C ARG A 125 1.02 -10.36 -19.14
N ARG A 126 0.07 -9.53 -19.57
CA ARG A 126 -0.70 -9.77 -20.80
C ARG A 126 -0.01 -9.02 -21.94
N ASP A 127 0.85 -9.74 -22.65
CA ASP A 127 1.35 -9.30 -23.94
C ASP A 127 0.23 -9.53 -24.96
N ARG A 128 -0.62 -8.52 -25.20
CA ARG A 128 -1.57 -8.59 -26.32
C ARG A 128 -0.75 -8.38 -27.60
N ARG A 129 -0.39 -9.48 -28.27
CA ARG A 129 -0.04 -9.44 -29.69
C ARG A 129 -1.13 -8.64 -30.41
N PRO A 130 -0.78 -7.66 -31.27
CA PRO A 130 -1.79 -6.87 -31.95
C PRO A 130 -2.54 -7.78 -32.91
N SER A 131 -3.77 -8.15 -32.57
CA SER A 131 -4.77 -8.53 -33.57
C SER A 131 -5.30 -7.23 -34.12
N ALA A 132 -5.08 -7.01 -35.42
CA ALA A 132 -5.62 -5.88 -36.15
C ALA A 132 -7.15 -5.97 -36.13
N ALA A 133 -7.78 -5.16 -35.28
CA ALA A 133 -9.16 -4.77 -35.43
C ALA A 133 -9.20 -3.26 -35.19
N GLN A 134 -9.44 -2.52 -36.28
CA GLN A 134 -9.55 -1.06 -36.28
C GLN A 134 -10.56 -0.57 -35.24
N LEU A 135 -10.15 0.41 -34.42
CA LEU A 135 -11.08 1.35 -33.78
C LEU A 135 -11.30 2.51 -34.76
N PRO A 136 -12.54 2.96 -35.01
CA PRO A 136 -12.78 4.08 -35.92
C PRO A 136 -12.26 5.41 -35.34
N PRO A 137 -11.87 6.37 -36.19
CA PRO A 137 -11.29 7.63 -35.75
C PRO A 137 -12.32 8.50 -35.02
N ALA A 138 -11.88 9.13 -33.93
CA ALA A 138 -12.62 10.18 -33.25
C ALA A 138 -12.76 11.39 -34.19
N GLY A 139 -14.00 11.73 -34.54
CA GLY A 139 -14.32 12.90 -35.35
C GLY A 139 -13.84 14.18 -34.68
N ALA A 140 -13.07 14.95 -35.42
CA ALA A 140 -12.90 16.37 -35.19
C ALA A 140 -14.13 17.10 -35.77
N ALA A 141 -14.78 17.92 -34.96
CA ALA A 141 -15.62 19.00 -35.43
C ALA A 141 -15.60 20.11 -34.37
N GLN A 142 -14.87 21.17 -34.75
CA GLN A 142 -15.11 22.60 -34.56
C GLN A 142 -15.99 23.03 -33.38
#